data_AF-A0A1V9K0U7-F1
#
_entry.id   AF-A0A1V9K0U7-F1
#
_cell.length_a   1.000
_cell.length_b   1.000
_cell.length_c   1.000
_cell.angle_alpha   90.00
_cell.angle_beta   90.00
_cell.angle_gamma   90.00
#
_symmetry.space_group_name_H-M   'P 1'
#
loop_
_entity.id
_entity.type
_entity.pdbx_description
1 polymer ?
#
loop_
_entity_poly.entity_id
_entity_poly.type
_entity_poly.pdbx_seq_one_letter_code
_entity_poly.pdbx_strand_id
1 'polypeptide(L)'
;MAHWSNETLGSCAFGAHETALPPENSWPGAVQSGHDADVFLPPPNPAHRLRYTLDPQDQRRLALHAALTAAGIPPMPEDRAAIDQISALPPAVNTVLQRWLHHAL
;
A
#
# COMPACT_ATOMS: atom_id res chain seq x y z
N MET A 1 11.56 -15.35 -17.24
CA MET A 1 10.61 -14.21 -17.16
C MET A 1 9.41 -14.70 -16.37
N ALA A 2 9.33 -14.38 -15.08
CA ALA A 2 8.20 -14.80 -14.26
C ALA A 2 6.97 -13.99 -14.64
N HIS A 3 5.94 -14.68 -15.13
CA HIS A 3 4.63 -14.14 -15.47
C HIS A 3 3.91 -13.75 -14.18
N TRP A 4 3.73 -12.46 -13.96
CA TRP A 4 3.05 -11.93 -12.78
C TRP A 4 1.53 -12.13 -12.98
N SER A 5 0.93 -13.11 -12.30
CA SER A 5 -0.54 -13.33 -12.33
C SER A 5 -1.22 -12.45 -11.28
N ASN A 6 -2.20 -11.64 -11.70
CA ASN A 6 -2.90 -10.66 -10.86
C ASN A 6 -4.06 -11.25 -10.03
N GLU A 7 -4.22 -12.57 -10.01
CA GLU A 7 -5.46 -13.25 -9.60
C GLU A 7 -5.60 -13.40 -8.07
N THR A 8 -4.61 -12.95 -7.29
CA THR A 8 -4.56 -13.19 -5.82
C THR A 8 -4.84 -11.95 -4.96
N LEU A 9 -5.29 -10.82 -5.54
CA LEU A 9 -5.59 -9.60 -4.77
C LEU A 9 -7.02 -9.56 -4.17
N GLY A 10 -7.77 -10.65 -4.23
CA GLY A 10 -9.20 -10.68 -3.92
C GLY A 10 -9.62 -11.10 -2.51
N SER A 11 -8.78 -11.04 -1.47
CA SER A 11 -9.22 -11.49 -0.15
C SER A 11 -8.63 -10.71 1.02
N CYS A 12 -9.11 -9.47 1.19
CA CYS A 12 -9.18 -8.85 2.52
C CYS A 12 -10.63 -9.01 3.00
N ALA A 13 -10.92 -10.12 3.66
CA ALA A 13 -12.22 -10.34 4.29
C ALA A 13 -12.36 -9.39 5.50
N PHE A 14 -13.09 -8.29 5.33
CA PHE A 14 -13.63 -7.53 6.45
C PHE A 14 -14.93 -8.21 6.90
N GLY A 15 -14.95 -8.71 8.14
CA GLY A 15 -16.05 -9.46 8.72
C GLY A 15 -17.35 -8.65 8.85
N ALA A 16 -18.47 -9.36 8.73
CA ALA A 16 -19.82 -8.86 8.49
C ALA A 16 -20.44 -8.01 9.62
N HIS A 17 -21.19 -6.99 9.22
CA HIS A 17 -22.48 -6.69 9.83
C HIS A 17 -23.48 -6.38 8.72
N GLU A 18 -24.31 -7.38 8.39
CA GLU A 18 -25.34 -7.30 7.37
C GLU A 18 -26.47 -6.39 7.85
N THR A 19 -26.62 -5.23 7.20
CA THR A 19 -27.89 -4.51 7.16
C THR A 19 -27.98 -3.87 5.78
N ALA A 20 -28.97 -4.32 5.01
CA ALA A 20 -29.11 -4.10 3.58
C ALA A 20 -29.01 -2.62 3.17
N LEU A 21 -27.98 -2.30 2.38
CA LEU A 21 -27.94 -1.14 1.49
C LEU A 21 -27.63 -1.66 0.07
N PRO A 22 -28.19 -1.04 -0.98
CA PRO A 22 -27.92 -1.45 -2.36
C PRO A 22 -26.41 -1.40 -2.65
N PRO A 23 -25.89 -2.22 -3.58
CA PRO A 23 -24.45 -2.32 -3.82
C PRO A 23 -23.92 -0.99 -4.39
N GLU A 24 -23.44 -0.11 -3.51
CA GLU A 24 -22.76 1.14 -3.85
C GLU A 24 -21.29 0.91 -4.24
N ASN A 25 -20.91 -0.35 -4.53
CA ASN A 25 -19.59 -0.77 -4.98
C ASN A 25 -19.47 -0.90 -6.50
N SER A 26 -20.44 -0.38 -7.25
CA SER A 26 -20.20 -0.01 -8.63
C SER A 26 -19.26 1.19 -8.62
N TRP A 27 -17.95 0.95 -8.67
CA TRP A 27 -17.05 1.91 -9.34
C TRP A 27 -17.80 2.34 -10.60
N PRO A 28 -18.11 3.64 -10.82
CA PRO A 28 -18.86 4.04 -11.99
C PRO A 28 -18.11 3.46 -13.18
N GLY A 29 -18.74 2.49 -13.87
CA GLY A 29 -18.14 1.86 -15.03
C GLY A 29 -17.68 2.99 -15.94
N ALA A 30 -16.39 2.97 -16.32
CA ALA A 30 -15.80 4.03 -17.13
C ALA A 30 -16.79 4.35 -18.25
N VAL A 31 -17.43 5.52 -18.17
CA VAL A 31 -18.39 5.94 -19.18
C VAL A 31 -17.58 5.95 -20.46
N GLN A 32 -17.85 5.01 -21.36
CA GLN A 32 -17.28 4.97 -22.70
C GLN A 32 -17.90 6.12 -23.50
N SER A 33 -17.60 7.35 -23.09
CA SER A 33 -17.75 8.52 -23.91
C SER A 33 -16.68 8.39 -24.96
N GLY A 34 -17.07 7.96 -26.16
CA GLY A 34 -16.19 7.86 -27.31
C GLY A 34 -15.56 9.22 -27.61
N HIS A 35 -14.39 9.46 -27.04
CA HIS A 35 -13.38 10.42 -27.46
C HIS A 35 -12.05 9.83 -26.99
N ASP A 36 -11.29 9.33 -27.96
CA ASP A 36 -9.86 9.06 -27.89
C ASP A 36 -9.12 10.38 -27.67
N ALA A 37 -9.29 10.93 -26.48
CA ALA A 37 -8.62 12.13 -26.02
C ALA A 37 -8.14 11.81 -24.61
N ASP A 38 -6.83 11.65 -24.46
CA ASP A 38 -6.20 11.59 -23.15
C ASP A 38 -6.62 12.82 -22.35
N VAL A 39 -7.55 12.63 -21.42
CA VAL A 39 -8.03 13.71 -20.55
C VAL A 39 -6.94 13.95 -19.52
N PHE A 40 -6.11 14.96 -19.76
CA PHE A 40 -5.14 15.44 -18.80
C PHE A 40 -5.86 16.07 -17.60
N LEU A 41 -6.02 15.28 -16.54
CA LEU A 41 -6.52 15.78 -15.26
C LEU A 41 -5.46 16.71 -14.64
N PRO A 42 -5.84 17.92 -14.19
CA PRO A 42 -4.91 18.78 -13.47
C PRO A 42 -4.50 18.10 -12.16
N PRO A 43 -3.26 18.33 -11.67
CA PRO A 43 -2.83 17.78 -10.39
C PRO A 43 -3.77 18.26 -9.26
N PRO A 44 -4.14 17.38 -8.31
CA PRO A 44 -5.07 17.73 -7.25
C PRO A 44 -4.54 18.87 -6.38
N ASN A 45 -5.41 19.83 -6.05
CA ASN A 45 -5.07 21.01 -5.27
C ASN A 45 -4.45 20.61 -3.90
N PRO A 46 -3.22 21.04 -3.57
CA PRO A 46 -2.58 20.70 -2.30
C PRO A 46 -3.37 21.18 -1.07
N ALA A 47 -4.14 22.26 -1.19
CA ALA A 47 -4.98 22.77 -0.10
C ALA A 47 -6.11 21.81 0.30
N HIS A 48 -6.52 20.91 -0.61
CA HIS A 48 -7.56 19.90 -0.35
C HIS A 48 -7.00 18.58 0.19
N ARG A 49 -5.67 18.47 0.39
CA ARG A 49 -5.08 17.26 0.98
C ARG A 49 -5.48 17.15 2.44
N LEU A 50 -5.86 15.95 2.84
CA LEU A 50 -6.09 15.64 4.26
C LEU A 50 -4.80 15.86 5.04
N ARG A 51 -4.88 16.68 6.09
CA ARG A 51 -3.79 16.84 7.06
C ARG A 51 -3.80 15.65 8.00
N TYR A 52 -3.28 14.53 7.51
CA TYR A 52 -3.15 13.30 8.28
C TYR A 52 -1.69 13.08 8.69
N THR A 53 -1.48 12.77 9.97
CA THR A 53 -0.18 12.32 10.46
C THR A 53 -0.22 10.81 10.54
N LEU A 54 0.73 10.16 9.88
CA LEU A 54 0.86 8.70 9.96
C LEU A 54 1.27 8.29 11.37
N ASP A 55 0.73 7.17 11.83
CA ASP A 55 1.21 6.57 13.07
C ASP A 55 2.72 6.25 12.94
N PRO A 56 3.54 6.47 13.98
CA PRO A 56 4.97 6.16 13.92
C PRO A 56 5.28 4.70 13.57
N GLN A 57 4.41 3.74 13.92
CA GLN A 57 4.51 2.35 13.49
C GLN A 57 4.23 2.20 11.99
N ASP A 58 3.20 2.86 11.47
CA ASP A 58 2.90 2.84 10.03
C ASP A 58 4.03 3.46 9.21
N GLN A 59 4.64 4.54 9.72
CA GLN A 59 5.82 5.14 9.10
C GLN A 59 7.01 4.17 9.07
N ARG A 60 7.27 3.45 10.17
CA ARG A 60 8.31 2.42 10.23
C ARG A 60 8.02 1.26 9.27
N ARG A 61 6.76 0.83 9.19
CA ARG A 61 6.33 -0.22 8.26
C ARG A 61 6.62 0.17 6.81
N LEU A 62 6.23 1.37 6.40
CA LEU A 62 6.48 1.87 5.04
C LEU A 62 7.98 1.96 4.74
N ALA A 63 8.78 2.45 5.69
CA ALA A 63 10.21 2.57 5.52
C ALA A 63 10.91 1.19 5.43
N LEU A 64 10.45 0.20 6.20
CA LEU A 64 10.94 -1.18 6.09
C LEU A 64 10.60 -1.81 4.74
N HIS A 65 9.35 -1.68 4.26
CA HIS A 65 8.96 -2.12 2.93
C HIS A 65 9.85 -1.51 1.85
N ALA A 66 10.07 -0.19 1.90
CA ALA A 66 10.93 0.50 0.94
C ALA A 66 12.37 0.00 0.98
N ALA A 67 12.94 -0.20 2.17
CA ALA A 67 14.30 -0.71 2.32
C ALA A 67 14.45 -2.14 1.76
N LEU A 68 13.49 -3.01 2.02
CA LEU A 68 13.47 -4.39 1.49
C LEU A 68 13.34 -4.40 -0.04
N THR A 69 12.44 -3.60 -0.60
CA THR A 69 12.27 -3.47 -2.05
C THR A 69 13.51 -2.89 -2.72
N ALA A 70 14.13 -1.84 -2.14
CA ALA A 70 15.39 -1.28 -2.62
C ALA A 70 16.53 -2.30 -2.53
N ALA A 71 16.48 -3.20 -1.55
CA ALA A 71 17.39 -4.33 -1.41
C ALA A 71 17.08 -5.50 -2.37
N GLY A 72 16.12 -5.35 -3.29
CA GLY A 72 15.75 -6.41 -4.24
C GLY A 72 15.00 -7.58 -3.62
N ILE A 73 14.49 -7.43 -2.38
CA ILE A 73 13.72 -8.44 -1.65
C ILE A 73 12.30 -7.88 -1.47
N PRO A 74 11.44 -7.89 -2.50
CA PRO A 74 10.07 -7.42 -2.35
C PRO A 74 9.32 -8.31 -1.34
N PRO A 75 8.75 -7.75 -0.27
CA PRO A 75 8.03 -8.54 0.73
C PRO A 75 6.76 -9.14 0.14
N MET A 76 6.50 -10.42 0.47
CA MET A 76 5.32 -11.15 0.04
C MET A 76 4.15 -10.93 1.00
N PRO A 77 2.89 -11.20 0.60
CA PRO A 77 1.73 -11.08 1.48
C PRO A 77 1.85 -11.89 2.78
N GLU A 78 2.46 -13.07 2.73
CA GLU A 78 2.74 -13.93 3.89
C GLU A 78 3.67 -13.29 4.92
N ASP A 79 4.55 -12.37 4.51
CA ASP A 79 5.48 -11.68 5.39
C ASP A 79 4.81 -10.59 6.23
N ARG A 80 3.52 -10.32 5.98
CA ARG A 80 2.80 -9.20 6.59
C ARG A 80 2.86 -9.21 8.12
N ALA A 81 2.63 -10.37 8.73
CA ALA A 81 2.64 -10.50 10.18
C ALA A 81 4.04 -10.23 10.77
N ALA A 82 5.09 -10.69 10.10
CA ALA A 82 6.47 -10.43 10.52
C ALA A 82 6.81 -8.93 10.38
N ILE A 83 6.41 -8.31 9.28
CA ILE A 83 6.62 -6.88 9.04
C ILE A 83 5.89 -6.03 10.09
N ASP A 84 4.64 -6.37 10.43
CA ASP A 84 3.88 -5.64 11.45
C ASP A 84 4.55 -5.77 12.83
N GLN A 85 5.09 -6.95 13.18
CA GLN A 85 5.86 -7.14 14.42
C GLN A 85 7.18 -6.36 14.43
N ILE A 86 7.95 -6.39 13.35
CA ILE A 86 9.22 -5.65 13.24
C ILE A 86 8.96 -4.14 13.32
N SER A 87 7.87 -3.67 12.72
CA SER A 87 7.50 -2.25 12.72
C SER A 87 7.10 -1.75 14.11
N ALA A 88 6.59 -2.64 14.97
CA ALA A 88 6.26 -2.34 16.35
C ALA A 88 7.51 -2.22 17.26
N LEU A 89 8.66 -2.79 16.85
CA LEU A 89 9.92 -2.71 17.60
C LEU A 89 10.37 -1.25 17.79
N PRO A 90 11.12 -0.93 18.87
CA PRO A 90 11.54 0.44 19.16
C PRO A 90 12.22 1.16 17.96
N PRO A 91 12.08 2.49 17.85
CA PRO A 91 12.63 3.25 16.72
C PRO A 91 14.12 3.01 16.47
N ALA A 92 14.92 2.90 17.55
CA ALA A 92 16.35 2.65 17.46
C ALA A 92 16.67 1.32 16.74
N VAL A 93 15.89 0.28 16.97
CA VAL A 93 16.07 -1.04 16.32
C VAL A 93 15.76 -0.92 14.82
N ASN A 94 14.66 -0.26 14.49
CA ASN A 94 14.26 -0.03 13.09
C ASN A 94 15.33 0.78 12.32
N THR A 95 15.94 1.80 12.94
CA THR A 95 17.04 2.56 12.32
C THR A 95 18.25 1.70 12.01
N VAL A 96 18.64 0.80 12.93
CA VAL A 96 19.76 -0.12 12.72
C VAL A 96 19.46 -1.10 11.59
N LEU A 97 18.25 -1.68 11.59
CA LEU A 97 17.82 -2.62 10.53
C LEU A 97 17.83 -1.96 9.15
N GLN A 98 17.29 -0.76 9.03
CA GLN A 98 17.31 0.00 7.76
C GLN A 98 18.74 0.27 7.30
N ARG A 99 19.63 0.69 8.21
CA ARG A 99 21.04 0.91 7.89
C ARG A 99 21.69 -0.37 7.36
N TRP A 100 21.42 -1.53 7.96
CA TRP A 100 21.96 -2.80 7.44
C TRP A 100 21.41 -3.14 6.06
N LEU A 101 20.09 -3.01 5.85
CA LEU A 101 19.46 -3.27 4.55
C LEU A 101 20.02 -2.36 3.44
N HIS A 102 20.34 -1.11 3.76
CA HIS A 102 20.95 -0.18 2.81
C HIS A 102 22.42 -0.48 2.49
N HIS A 103 23.12 -1.26 3.32
CA HIS A 103 24.54 -1.60 3.14
C HIS A 103 24.78 -3.06 2.75
N ALA A 104 23.75 -3.90 2.72
CA ALA A 104 23.87 -5.32 2.43
C ALA A 104 24.01 -5.63 0.93
N LEU A 105 24.04 -4.60 0.07
CA LEU A 105 24.21 -4.67 -1.39
C LEU A 105 25.29 -3.69 -1.84
#